data_AF-A0A2V6EHP4-F1
#
_entry.id   AF-A0A2V6EHP4-F1
#
_cell.length_a   1.000
_cell.length_b   1.000
_cell.length_c   1.000
_cell.angle_alpha   90.00
_cell.angle_beta   90.00
_cell.angle_gamma   90.00
#
_symmetry.space_group_name_H-M   'P 1'
#
loop_
_entity.id
_entity.type
_entity.pdbx_description
1 polymer ?
#
loop_
_entity_poly.entity_id
_entity_poly.type
_entity_poly.pdbx_seq_one_letter_code
_entity_poly.pdbx_strand_id
1 'polypeptide(L)'
;MSGKHGSFVADSISLLKQTFSEWLDDKVPQLGAALAYYTVFSLAPLVLLLLAIVGFLFRNDPAGAWQKVTEQMSYFLDKSAIDVVQGIAQKASQPNKGVLATSIGILLALFGASGVFGQLQDALNTIWGVKTKPGVGIMGFIRSRFLSFAMVAGVCFLLLVSLVFESVLKSFSRYVQAMFPGGIVIALVVYSIFDLAVVVLLFASIFKFLPDVKIQWRDVWIGAVMTAIFFAIGK
;
A
#
# COMPACT_ATOMS: atom_id res chain seq x y z
N MET A 1 20.50 -38.66 23.00
CA MET A 1 20.00 -37.30 22.70
C MET A 1 21.19 -36.36 22.67
N SER A 2 21.72 -36.03 21.50
CA SER A 2 22.86 -35.11 21.35
C SER A 2 22.54 -34.14 20.23
N GLY A 3 22.23 -32.90 20.60
CA GLY A 3 21.86 -31.84 19.68
C GLY A 3 23.04 -31.46 18.80
N LYS A 4 22.92 -31.72 17.50
CA LYS A 4 23.74 -31.06 16.48
C LYS A 4 23.31 -29.59 16.45
N HIS A 5 23.98 -28.76 17.24
CA HIS A 5 23.99 -27.32 16.96
C HIS A 5 24.83 -27.17 15.68
N GLY A 6 24.15 -27.03 14.54
CA GLY A 6 24.78 -26.46 13.36
C GLY A 6 25.38 -25.11 13.74
N SER A 7 26.47 -24.71 13.09
CA SER A 7 26.91 -23.32 13.26
C SER A 7 25.75 -22.41 12.87
N PHE A 8 25.51 -21.33 13.62
CA PHE A 8 24.45 -20.35 13.34
C PHE A 8 24.39 -19.94 11.85
N VAL A 9 25.55 -19.92 11.19
CA VAL A 9 25.72 -19.67 9.76
C VAL A 9 25.09 -20.79 8.90
N ALA A 10 25.32 -22.06 9.23
CA ALA A 10 24.73 -23.18 8.50
C ALA A 10 23.20 -23.20 8.61
N ASP A 11 22.67 -22.92 9.81
CA ASP A 11 21.23 -22.87 10.04
C ASP A 11 20.58 -21.70 9.28
N SER A 12 21.22 -20.52 9.30
CA SER A 12 20.75 -19.35 8.55
C SER A 12 20.74 -19.58 7.03
N ILE A 13 21.79 -20.22 6.49
CA ILE A 13 21.85 -20.57 5.07
C ILE A 13 20.79 -21.60 4.72
N SER A 14 20.53 -22.57 5.59
CA SER A 14 19.47 -23.57 5.39
C SER A 14 18.10 -22.91 5.34
N LEU A 15 17.81 -21.99 6.28
CA LEU A 15 16.55 -21.24 6.31
C LEU A 15 16.36 -20.41 5.04
N LEU A 16 17.39 -19.67 4.60
CA LEU A 16 17.32 -18.89 3.36
C LEU A 16 17.05 -19.76 2.13
N LYS A 17 17.70 -20.93 2.04
CA LYS A 17 17.45 -21.89 0.95
C LYS A 17 16.03 -22.41 0.97
N GLN A 18 15.52 -22.74 2.16
CA GLN A 18 14.13 -23.20 2.32
C GLN A 18 13.15 -22.10 1.92
N THR A 19 13.32 -20.87 2.41
CA THR A 19 12.48 -19.72 2.05
C THR A 19 12.50 -19.47 0.54
N PHE A 20 13.66 -19.56 -0.11
CA PHE A 20 13.75 -19.38 -1.56
C PHE A 20 13.06 -20.52 -2.34
N SER A 21 13.17 -21.76 -1.86
CA SER A 21 12.45 -22.90 -2.45
C SER A 21 10.94 -22.71 -2.34
N GLU A 22 10.45 -22.42 -1.13
CA GLU A 22 9.02 -22.18 -0.88
C GLU A 22 8.51 -20.99 -1.71
N TRP A 23 9.28 -19.92 -1.82
CA TRP A 23 8.94 -18.75 -2.65
C TRP A 23 8.80 -19.07 -4.15
N LEU A 24 9.59 -20.01 -4.66
CA LEU A 24 9.46 -20.51 -6.03
C LEU A 24 8.28 -21.48 -6.18
N ASP A 25 8.10 -22.38 -5.21
CA ASP A 25 7.02 -23.37 -5.19
C ASP A 25 5.63 -22.69 -5.14
N ASP A 26 5.53 -21.60 -4.36
CA ASP A 26 4.33 -20.74 -4.27
C ASP A 26 4.15 -19.82 -5.49
N LYS A 27 5.09 -19.85 -6.46
CA LYS A 27 5.08 -19.04 -7.67
C LYS A 27 4.95 -17.54 -7.37
N VAL A 28 5.61 -17.07 -6.32
CA VAL A 28 5.52 -15.68 -5.89
C VAL A 28 5.89 -14.66 -6.99
N PRO A 29 6.85 -14.91 -7.90
CA PRO A 29 7.06 -14.04 -9.07
C PRO A 29 5.80 -13.84 -9.92
N GLN A 30 5.03 -14.92 -10.15
CA GLN A 30 3.79 -14.87 -10.91
C GLN A 30 2.71 -14.11 -10.14
N LEU A 31 2.61 -14.30 -8.83
CA LEU A 31 1.69 -13.55 -7.97
C LEU A 31 2.00 -12.04 -7.98
N GLY A 32 3.29 -11.68 -7.92
CA GLY A 32 3.75 -10.30 -8.04
C GLY A 32 3.45 -9.68 -9.40
N ALA A 33 3.68 -10.43 -10.49
CA ALA A 33 3.34 -10.00 -11.84
C ALA A 33 1.82 -9.80 -12.01
N ALA A 34 1.00 -10.70 -11.46
CA ALA A 34 -0.45 -10.55 -11.46
C ALA A 34 -0.88 -9.31 -10.68
N LEU A 35 -0.35 -9.10 -9.47
CA LEU A 35 -0.64 -7.91 -8.67
C LEU A 35 -0.26 -6.62 -9.41
N ALA A 36 0.90 -6.58 -10.06
CA ALA A 36 1.32 -5.44 -10.88
C ALA A 36 0.37 -5.21 -12.06
N TYR A 37 -0.03 -6.28 -12.78
CA TYR A 37 -0.99 -6.20 -13.87
C TYR A 37 -2.33 -5.63 -13.41
N TYR A 38 -2.93 -6.20 -12.35
CA TYR A 38 -4.16 -5.67 -11.78
C TYR A 38 -4.02 -4.21 -11.34
N THR A 39 -2.88 -3.83 -10.76
CA THR A 39 -2.62 -2.44 -10.32
C THR A 39 -2.60 -1.49 -11.52
N VAL A 40 -1.81 -1.78 -12.55
CA VAL A 40 -1.68 -0.94 -13.75
C VAL A 40 -3.02 -0.77 -14.46
N PHE A 41 -3.78 -1.85 -14.65
CA PHE A 41 -5.10 -1.77 -15.30
C PHE A 41 -6.14 -1.05 -14.44
N SER A 42 -5.95 -1.01 -13.12
CA SER A 42 -6.83 -0.30 -12.19
C SER A 42 -6.51 1.19 -12.05
N LEU A 43 -5.32 1.63 -12.47
CA LEU A 43 -4.91 3.04 -12.37
C LEU A 43 -5.89 3.97 -13.09
N ALA A 44 -6.22 3.68 -14.34
CA ALA A 44 -7.09 4.56 -15.12
C ALA A 44 -8.48 4.74 -14.51
N PRO A 45 -9.18 3.66 -14.14
CA PRO A 45 -10.42 3.75 -13.40
C PRO A 45 -10.30 4.47 -12.04
N LEU A 46 -9.25 4.21 -11.26
CA LEU A 46 -9.03 4.89 -9.97
C LEU A 46 -8.83 6.40 -10.11
N VAL A 47 -8.04 6.82 -11.09
CA VAL A 47 -7.82 8.25 -11.40
C VAL A 47 -9.11 8.92 -11.81
N LEU A 48 -9.93 8.26 -12.63
CA LEU A 48 -11.26 8.76 -13.01
C LEU A 48 -12.18 8.95 -11.79
N LEU A 49 -12.20 7.99 -10.88
CA LEU A 49 -12.97 8.08 -9.64
C LEU A 49 -12.47 9.23 -8.75
N LEU A 50 -11.15 9.39 -8.60
CA LEU A 50 -10.56 10.50 -7.87
C LEU A 50 -10.96 11.85 -8.48
N LEU A 51 -10.86 12.00 -9.81
CA LEU A 51 -11.31 13.22 -10.50
C LEU A 51 -12.79 13.50 -10.28
N ALA A 52 -13.64 12.47 -10.32
CA ALA A 52 -15.07 12.62 -10.08
C ALA A 52 -15.37 13.07 -8.64
N ILE A 53 -14.69 12.48 -7.64
CA ILE A 53 -14.81 12.87 -6.23
C ILE A 53 -14.32 14.31 -6.02
N VAL A 54 -13.16 14.65 -6.56
CA VAL A 54 -12.57 16.00 -6.47
C VAL A 54 -13.49 17.03 -7.13
N GLY A 55 -13.97 16.77 -8.35
CA GLY A 55 -14.89 17.67 -9.05
C GLY A 55 -16.24 17.82 -8.35
N PHE A 56 -16.71 16.78 -7.66
CA PHE A 56 -17.95 16.82 -6.87
C PHE A 56 -17.78 17.63 -5.57
N LEU A 57 -16.72 17.36 -4.80
CA LEU A 57 -16.46 18.02 -3.50
C LEU A 57 -15.94 19.45 -3.65
N PHE A 58 -15.06 19.69 -4.63
CA PHE A 58 -14.38 20.97 -4.86
C PHE A 58 -14.91 21.64 -6.13
N ARG A 59 -16.24 21.75 -6.24
CA ARG A 59 -16.91 22.30 -7.43
C ARG A 59 -16.43 23.70 -7.84
N ASN A 60 -15.93 24.50 -6.88
CA ASN A 60 -15.45 25.87 -7.09
C ASN A 60 -13.97 25.96 -7.49
N ASP A 61 -13.16 24.93 -7.22
CA ASP A 61 -11.74 24.86 -7.62
C ASP A 61 -11.27 23.41 -7.81
N PRO A 62 -11.74 22.71 -8.85
CA PRO A 62 -11.36 21.32 -9.10
C PRO A 62 -9.86 21.18 -9.46
N ALA A 63 -9.31 22.19 -10.13
CA ALA A 63 -7.93 22.19 -10.60
C ALA A 63 -6.93 22.34 -9.44
N GLY A 64 -7.15 23.29 -8.53
CA GLY A 64 -6.31 23.46 -7.35
C GLY A 64 -6.41 22.26 -6.39
N ALA A 65 -7.59 21.64 -6.27
CA ALA A 65 -7.76 20.41 -5.50
C ALA A 65 -7.00 19.23 -6.13
N TRP A 66 -7.04 19.08 -7.45
CA TRP A 66 -6.27 18.05 -8.16
C TRP A 66 -4.76 18.24 -7.98
N GLN A 67 -4.27 19.48 -8.06
CA GLN A 67 -2.86 19.78 -7.83
C GLN A 67 -2.41 19.35 -6.43
N LYS A 68 -3.22 19.65 -5.39
CA LYS A 68 -2.93 19.19 -4.02
C LYS A 68 -2.90 17.67 -3.92
N VAL A 69 -3.82 16.97 -4.59
CA VAL A 69 -3.81 15.49 -4.62
C VAL A 69 -2.52 14.97 -5.27
N THR A 70 -2.09 15.54 -6.40
CA THR A 70 -0.84 15.11 -7.06
C THR A 70 0.41 15.48 -6.27
N GLU A 71 0.41 16.61 -5.56
CA GLU A 71 1.49 16.96 -4.61
C GLU A 71 1.58 15.92 -3.49
N GLN A 72 0.45 15.46 -2.95
CA GLN A 72 0.43 14.40 -1.94
C GLN A 72 0.95 13.06 -2.49
N MET A 73 0.65 12.72 -3.74
CA MET A 73 1.19 11.53 -4.40
C MET A 73 2.72 11.57 -4.49
N SER A 74 3.31 12.75 -4.68
CA SER A 74 4.77 12.91 -4.82
C SER A 74 5.60 12.56 -3.58
N TYR A 75 4.96 12.43 -2.42
CA TYR A 75 5.63 11.96 -1.20
C TYR A 75 5.87 10.45 -1.20
N PHE A 76 5.06 9.70 -1.95
CA PHE A 76 5.05 8.23 -1.96
C PHE A 76 5.42 7.64 -3.32
N LEU A 77 5.21 8.40 -4.38
CA LEU A 77 5.44 7.99 -5.76
C LEU A 77 6.56 8.81 -6.38
N ASP A 78 7.34 8.16 -7.24
CA ASP A 78 8.33 8.83 -8.06
C ASP A 78 7.66 9.67 -9.16
N LYS A 79 8.47 10.51 -9.82
CA LYS A 79 7.97 11.37 -10.90
C LYS A 79 7.33 10.58 -12.04
N SER A 80 7.87 9.39 -12.37
CA SER A 80 7.36 8.59 -13.49
C SER A 80 5.93 8.07 -13.22
N ALA A 81 5.65 7.61 -12.00
CA ALA A 81 4.31 7.19 -11.62
C ALA A 81 3.31 8.35 -11.60
N ILE A 82 3.75 9.53 -11.15
CA ILE A 82 2.92 10.74 -11.18
C ILE A 82 2.59 11.13 -12.63
N ASP A 83 3.57 11.10 -13.54
CA ASP A 83 3.38 11.44 -14.95
C ASP A 83 2.35 10.50 -15.62
N VAL A 84 2.35 9.21 -15.27
CA VAL A 84 1.32 8.25 -15.71
C VAL A 84 -0.07 8.66 -15.21
N VAL A 85 -0.20 8.96 -13.91
CA VAL A 85 -1.47 9.41 -13.31
C VAL A 85 -1.97 10.70 -13.95
N GLN A 86 -1.09 11.68 -14.16
CA GLN A 86 -1.43 12.94 -14.80
C GLN A 86 -1.84 12.75 -16.27
N GLY A 87 -1.13 11.91 -17.02
CA GLY A 87 -1.46 11.60 -18.42
C GLY A 87 -2.83 10.93 -18.57
N ILE A 88 -3.17 10.03 -17.65
CA ILE A 88 -4.51 9.44 -17.56
C ILE A 88 -5.55 10.53 -17.26
N ALA A 89 -5.28 11.38 -16.26
CA ALA A 89 -6.20 12.43 -15.84
C ALA A 89 -6.49 13.43 -16.97
N GLN A 90 -5.46 13.90 -17.68
CA GLN A 90 -5.62 14.83 -18.81
C GLN A 90 -6.48 14.23 -19.93
N LYS A 91 -6.28 12.95 -20.26
CA LYS A 91 -7.11 12.24 -21.25
C LYS A 91 -8.54 12.04 -20.75
N ALA A 92 -8.70 11.82 -19.45
CA ALA A 92 -9.99 11.60 -18.80
C ALA A 92 -10.85 12.87 -18.68
N SER A 93 -10.24 14.04 -18.53
CA SER A 93 -10.91 15.34 -18.34
C SER A 93 -11.48 15.97 -19.62
N GLN A 94 -11.40 15.30 -20.79
CA GLN A 94 -11.95 15.83 -22.03
C GLN A 94 -13.49 15.90 -21.99
N PRO A 95 -14.13 16.97 -22.54
CA PRO A 95 -15.40 17.49 -22.00
C PRO A 95 -16.68 16.72 -22.35
N ASN A 96 -16.63 15.48 -22.83
CA ASN A 96 -17.77 14.88 -23.54
C ASN A 96 -18.41 13.66 -22.86
N LYS A 97 -18.56 13.70 -21.53
CA LYS A 97 -19.12 12.56 -20.76
C LYS A 97 -20.45 12.93 -20.11
N GLY A 98 -21.55 12.47 -20.71
CA GLY A 98 -22.88 12.46 -20.07
C GLY A 98 -22.91 11.55 -18.84
N VAL A 99 -23.97 11.65 -18.04
CA VAL A 99 -24.18 10.90 -16.78
C VAL A 99 -23.86 9.40 -16.91
N LEU A 100 -24.17 8.80 -18.06
CA LEU A 100 -23.93 7.38 -18.36
C LEU A 100 -22.43 7.03 -18.38
N ALA A 101 -21.57 7.89 -18.93
CA ALA A 101 -20.12 7.68 -18.96
C ALA A 101 -19.49 7.83 -17.58
N THR A 102 -20.02 8.71 -16.73
CA THR A 102 -19.60 8.84 -15.32
C THR A 102 -19.95 7.59 -14.52
N SER A 103 -21.16 7.07 -14.68
CA SER A 103 -21.59 5.84 -14.00
C SER A 103 -20.76 4.63 -14.40
N ILE A 104 -20.48 4.45 -15.70
CA ILE A 104 -19.59 3.37 -16.19
C ILE A 104 -18.18 3.54 -15.63
N GLY A 105 -17.65 4.76 -15.59
CA GLY A 105 -16.34 5.05 -15.02
C GLY A 105 -16.24 4.69 -13.54
N ILE A 106 -17.25 5.02 -12.74
CA ILE A 106 -17.32 4.65 -11.32
C ILE A 106 -17.39 3.13 -11.16
N LEU A 107 -18.21 2.43 -11.95
CA LEU A 107 -18.30 0.97 -11.90
C LEU A 107 -16.94 0.34 -12.22
N LEU A 108 -16.32 0.74 -13.34
CA LEU A 108 -14.98 0.25 -13.72
C LEU A 108 -13.94 0.55 -12.62
N ALA A 109 -14.04 1.69 -11.94
CA ALA A 109 -13.14 2.05 -10.84
C ALA A 109 -13.29 1.14 -9.63
N LEU A 110 -14.54 0.88 -9.24
CA LEU A 110 -14.85 -0.02 -8.13
C LEU A 110 -14.41 -1.46 -8.44
N PHE A 111 -14.61 -1.92 -9.68
CA PHE A 111 -14.16 -3.23 -10.13
C PHE A 111 -12.63 -3.34 -10.17
N GLY A 112 -11.93 -2.37 -10.76
CA GLY A 112 -10.46 -2.34 -10.79
C GLY A 112 -9.86 -2.34 -9.38
N ALA A 113 -10.32 -1.40 -8.53
CA ALA A 113 -9.90 -1.33 -7.13
C ALA A 113 -10.15 -2.65 -6.39
N SER A 114 -11.32 -3.29 -6.60
CA SER A 114 -11.61 -4.59 -6.00
C SER A 114 -10.68 -5.70 -6.50
N GLY A 115 -10.30 -5.68 -7.78
CA GLY A 115 -9.39 -6.63 -8.38
C GLY A 115 -8.00 -6.60 -7.76
N VAL A 116 -7.44 -5.41 -7.51
CA VAL A 116 -6.11 -5.27 -6.87
C VAL A 116 -6.08 -5.89 -5.47
N PHE A 117 -7.07 -5.55 -4.63
CA PHE A 117 -7.13 -6.09 -3.26
C PHE A 117 -7.45 -7.58 -3.24
N GLY A 118 -8.30 -8.06 -4.15
CA GLY A 118 -8.56 -9.49 -4.32
C GLY A 118 -7.28 -10.24 -4.69
N GLN A 119 -6.54 -9.74 -5.68
CA GLN A 119 -5.27 -10.35 -6.09
C GLN A 119 -4.21 -10.31 -4.99
N LEU A 120 -4.14 -9.23 -4.21
CA LEU A 120 -3.24 -9.16 -3.04
C LEU A 120 -3.64 -10.19 -1.98
N GLN A 121 -4.94 -10.36 -1.74
CA GLN A 121 -5.46 -11.36 -0.81
C GLN A 121 -5.15 -12.77 -1.28
N ASP A 122 -5.39 -13.08 -2.55
CA ASP A 122 -5.08 -14.38 -3.14
C ASP A 122 -3.58 -14.68 -3.07
N ALA A 123 -2.73 -13.67 -3.32
CA ALA A 123 -1.28 -13.81 -3.21
C ALA A 123 -0.86 -14.14 -1.76
N LEU A 124 -1.35 -13.40 -0.77
CA LEU A 124 -1.03 -13.68 0.63
C LEU A 124 -1.60 -15.02 1.09
N ASN A 125 -2.84 -15.36 0.71
CA ASN A 125 -3.45 -16.65 1.01
C ASN A 125 -2.62 -17.80 0.44
N THR A 126 -2.06 -17.64 -0.76
CA THR A 126 -1.16 -18.62 -1.37
C THR A 126 0.11 -18.79 -0.51
N ILE A 127 0.79 -17.68 -0.18
CA ILE A 127 2.02 -17.69 0.64
C ILE A 127 1.78 -18.30 2.03
N TRP A 128 0.61 -18.06 2.63
CA TRP A 128 0.24 -18.62 3.93
C TRP A 128 -0.38 -20.03 3.84
N GLY A 129 -0.42 -20.65 2.66
CA GLY A 129 -0.95 -22.01 2.45
C GLY A 129 -2.46 -22.12 2.73
N VAL A 130 -3.20 -21.01 2.67
CA VAL A 130 -4.64 -20.96 2.94
C VAL A 130 -5.38 -21.53 1.73
N LYS A 131 -5.91 -22.75 1.89
CA LYS A 131 -6.85 -23.31 0.91
C LYS A 131 -8.17 -22.51 1.01
N THR A 132 -8.41 -21.64 0.03
CA THR A 132 -9.71 -20.97 -0.12
C THR A 132 -10.80 -22.04 -0.16
N LYS A 133 -11.69 -22.04 0.82
CA LYS A 133 -12.81 -22.98 0.85
C LYS A 133 -13.73 -22.65 -0.33
N PRO A 134 -13.94 -23.55 -1.31
CA PRO A 134 -14.94 -23.31 -2.34
C PRO A 134 -16.32 -23.20 -1.66
N GLY A 135 -17.06 -22.13 -1.95
CA GLY A 135 -18.44 -21.95 -1.44
C GLY A 135 -18.63 -20.95 -0.31
N VAL A 136 -17.75 -19.95 -0.13
CA VAL A 136 -18.13 -18.74 0.61
C VAL A 136 -19.27 -18.05 -0.14
N GLY A 137 -20.51 -18.28 0.30
CA GLY A 137 -21.70 -17.63 -0.26
C GLY A 137 -21.63 -16.10 -0.14
N ILE A 138 -22.74 -15.43 -0.46
CA ILE A 138 -22.86 -13.96 -0.46
C ILE A 138 -22.27 -13.31 0.82
N MET A 139 -22.45 -13.97 1.98
CA MET A 139 -21.93 -13.49 3.27
C MET A 139 -20.40 -13.44 3.37
N GLY A 140 -19.69 -14.39 2.76
CA GLY A 140 -18.23 -14.38 2.71
C GLY A 140 -17.68 -13.31 1.77
N PHE A 141 -18.35 -13.11 0.62
CA PHE A 141 -18.04 -12.02 -0.30
C PHE A 141 -18.26 -10.63 0.32
N ILE A 142 -19.35 -10.43 1.07
CA ILE A 142 -19.60 -9.17 1.78
C ILE A 142 -18.53 -8.94 2.87
N ARG A 143 -18.16 -9.98 3.62
CA ARG A 143 -17.16 -9.88 4.69
C ARG A 143 -15.76 -9.57 4.14
N SER A 144 -15.34 -10.23 3.07
CA SER A 144 -14.05 -9.92 2.43
C SER A 144 -14.02 -8.49 1.91
N ARG A 145 -15.12 -8.03 1.31
CA ARG A 145 -15.22 -6.65 0.81
C ARG A 145 -15.19 -5.62 1.93
N PHE A 146 -15.89 -5.86 3.05
CA PHE A 146 -15.82 -5.00 4.24
C PHE A 146 -14.38 -4.92 4.76
N LEU A 147 -13.67 -6.05 4.78
CA LEU A 147 -12.28 -6.09 5.24
C LEU A 147 -11.34 -5.33 4.29
N SER A 148 -11.53 -5.42 2.97
CA SER A 148 -10.82 -4.56 2.01
C SER A 148 -11.10 -3.08 2.26
N PHE A 149 -12.35 -2.69 2.51
CA PHE A 149 -12.70 -1.30 2.82
C PHE A 149 -12.09 -0.83 4.14
N ALA A 150 -12.12 -1.66 5.19
CA ALA A 150 -11.50 -1.35 6.47
C ALA A 150 -9.98 -1.20 6.34
N MET A 151 -9.33 -2.02 5.51
CA MET A 151 -7.91 -1.91 5.19
C MET A 151 -7.61 -0.62 4.42
N VAL A 152 -8.39 -0.28 3.40
CA VAL A 152 -8.25 1.00 2.69
C VAL A 152 -8.40 2.18 3.66
N ALA A 153 -9.43 2.16 4.50
CA ALA A 153 -9.63 3.19 5.52
C ALA A 153 -8.46 3.26 6.52
N GLY A 154 -7.93 2.11 6.95
CA GLY A 154 -6.77 2.02 7.83
C GLY A 154 -5.50 2.58 7.19
N VAL A 155 -5.24 2.26 5.92
CA VAL A 155 -4.13 2.83 5.14
C VAL A 155 -4.31 4.33 5.00
N CYS A 156 -5.48 4.81 4.56
CA CYS A 156 -5.76 6.24 4.46
C CYS A 156 -5.58 6.97 5.80
N PHE A 157 -6.04 6.36 6.91
CA PHE A 157 -5.86 6.92 8.24
C PHE A 157 -4.38 6.99 8.64
N LEU A 158 -3.61 5.91 8.42
CA LEU A 158 -2.16 5.90 8.69
C LEU A 158 -1.43 6.97 7.87
N LEU A 159 -1.80 7.15 6.60
CA LEU A 159 -1.25 8.21 5.75
C LEU A 159 -1.59 9.61 6.28
N LEU A 160 -2.84 9.85 6.70
CA LEU A 160 -3.23 11.13 7.31
C LEU A 160 -2.44 11.42 8.59
N VAL A 161 -2.27 10.42 9.45
CA VAL A 161 -1.44 10.54 10.66
C VAL A 161 0.00 10.88 10.29
N SER A 162 0.53 10.25 9.24
CA SER A 162 1.88 10.55 8.74
C SER A 162 2.03 12.00 8.29
N LEU A 163 1.06 12.53 7.55
CA LEU A 163 1.06 13.92 7.07
C LEU A 163 0.96 14.94 8.21
N VAL A 164 0.12 14.66 9.20
CA VAL A 164 0.02 15.51 10.41
C VAL A 164 1.34 15.51 11.14
N PHE A 165 1.95 14.33 11.33
CA PHE A 165 3.23 14.21 12.01
C PHE A 165 4.34 14.93 11.26
N GLU A 166 4.43 14.77 9.94
CA GLU A 166 5.39 15.47 9.09
C GLU A 166 5.23 17.00 9.21
N SER A 167 3.99 17.50 9.19
CA SER A 167 3.69 18.93 9.30
C SER A 167 4.11 19.48 10.67
N VAL A 168 3.78 18.75 11.75
CA VAL A 168 4.19 19.10 13.11
C VAL A 168 5.70 19.12 13.22
N LEU A 169 6.38 18.11 12.67
CA LEU A 169 7.81 17.95 12.79
C LEU A 169 8.59 18.98 11.94
N LYS A 170 8.11 19.33 10.74
CA LYS A 170 8.63 20.45 9.94
C LYS A 170 8.42 21.81 10.61
N SER A 171 7.33 21.99 11.34
CA SER A 171 7.10 23.21 12.10
C SER A 171 8.04 23.29 13.31
N PHE A 172 8.20 22.18 14.02
CA PHE A 172 9.06 22.07 15.20
C PHE A 172 10.55 22.13 14.85
N SER A 173 10.98 21.60 13.70
CA SER A 173 12.39 21.61 13.29
C SER A 173 12.97 23.02 13.17
N ARG A 174 12.14 24.01 12.76
CA ARG A 174 12.51 25.43 12.72
C ARG A 174 12.83 25.98 14.10
N TYR A 175 12.12 25.54 15.13
CA TYR A 175 12.36 25.94 16.52
C TYR A 175 13.62 25.28 17.11
N VAL A 176 13.82 23.99 16.82
CA VAL A 176 15.00 23.24 17.29
C VAL A 176 16.28 23.76 16.64
N GLN A 177 16.24 24.13 15.35
CA GLN A 177 17.38 24.71 14.65
C GLN A 177 17.82 26.06 15.26
N ALA A 178 16.88 26.84 15.80
CA ALA A 178 17.18 28.12 16.45
C ALA A 178 17.85 27.95 17.82
N MET A 179 17.62 26.83 18.50
CA MET A 179 18.14 26.54 19.85
C MET A 179 19.44 25.73 19.83
N PHE A 180 19.64 24.86 18.83
CA PHE A 180 20.81 23.99 18.72
C PHE A 180 21.38 23.94 17.28
N PRO A 181 22.65 24.29 17.06
CA PRO A 181 23.34 24.01 15.81
C PRO A 181 23.33 22.49 15.57
N GLY A 182 22.71 22.03 14.48
CA GLY A 182 22.52 20.60 14.17
C GLY A 182 21.12 20.04 14.46
N GLY A 183 20.17 20.85 14.95
CA GLY A 183 18.78 20.45 15.20
C GLY A 183 18.05 19.83 13.99
N ILE A 184 18.43 20.21 12.76
CA ILE A 184 17.90 19.62 11.53
C ILE A 184 18.23 18.13 11.42
N VAL A 185 19.46 17.73 11.78
CA VAL A 185 19.90 16.33 11.65
C VAL A 185 19.09 15.45 12.60
N ILE A 186 18.86 15.92 13.82
CA ILE A 186 18.02 15.23 14.81
C ILE A 186 16.59 15.10 14.29
N ALA A 187 16.01 16.20 13.77
CA ALA A 187 14.67 16.17 13.21
C ALA A 187 14.55 15.19 12.03
N LEU A 188 15.54 15.16 11.12
CA LEU A 188 15.57 14.21 10.00
C LEU A 188 15.64 12.76 10.49
N VAL A 189 16.48 12.44 11.46
CA VAL A 189 16.58 11.09 12.01
C VAL A 189 15.26 10.66 12.67
N VAL A 190 14.66 11.53 13.48
CA VAL A 190 13.36 11.25 14.11
C VAL A 190 12.27 11.03 13.05
N TYR A 191 12.25 11.86 12.02
CA TYR A 191 11.34 11.72 10.88
C TYR A 191 11.51 10.37 10.18
N SER A 192 12.75 10.01 9.83
CA SER A 192 13.03 8.75 9.13
C SER A 192 12.66 7.52 9.95
N ILE A 193 12.88 7.54 11.27
CA ILE A 193 12.46 6.45 12.16
C ILE A 193 10.92 6.36 12.22
N PHE A 194 10.25 7.49 12.33
CA PHE A 194 8.79 7.52 12.37
C PHE A 194 8.18 7.04 11.05
N ASP A 195 8.66 7.53 9.92
CA ASP A 195 8.22 7.12 8.58
C ASP A 195 8.39 5.60 8.40
N LEU A 196 9.58 5.07 8.75
CA LEU A 196 9.82 3.63 8.72
C LEU A 196 8.83 2.87 9.63
N ALA A 197 8.58 3.37 10.85
CA ALA A 197 7.63 2.73 11.76
C ALA A 197 6.20 2.70 11.20
N VAL A 198 5.76 3.79 10.55
CA VAL A 198 4.45 3.84 9.87
C VAL A 198 4.38 2.83 8.74
N VAL A 199 5.42 2.72 7.91
CA VAL A 199 5.49 1.75 6.81
C VAL A 199 5.50 0.31 7.33
N VAL A 200 6.24 0.02 8.41
CA VAL A 200 6.21 -1.30 9.08
C VAL A 200 4.80 -1.61 9.58
N LEU A 201 4.13 -0.66 10.24
CA LEU A 201 2.76 -0.85 10.73
C LEU A 201 1.77 -1.09 9.60
N LEU A 202 1.96 -0.44 8.46
CA LEU A 202 1.16 -0.65 7.26
C LEU A 202 1.32 -2.09 6.74
N PHE A 203 2.55 -2.56 6.51
CA PHE A 203 2.79 -3.93 6.06
C PHE A 203 2.33 -4.96 7.09
N ALA A 204 2.55 -4.71 8.38
CA ALA A 204 2.09 -5.58 9.44
C ALA A 204 0.56 -5.69 9.45
N SER A 205 -0.16 -4.59 9.22
CA SER A 205 -1.61 -4.60 9.11
C SER A 205 -2.08 -5.40 7.89
N ILE A 206 -1.41 -5.23 6.74
CA ILE A 206 -1.68 -6.02 5.53
C ILE A 206 -1.50 -7.51 5.79
N PHE A 207 -0.34 -7.93 6.29
CA PHE A 207 -0.04 -9.34 6.54
C PHE A 207 -0.90 -9.96 7.64
N LYS A 208 -1.37 -9.17 8.61
CA LYS A 208 -2.19 -9.65 9.73
C LYS A 208 -3.65 -9.82 9.38
N PHE A 209 -4.24 -8.85 8.67
CA PHE A 209 -5.69 -8.75 8.53
C PHE A 209 -6.19 -9.19 7.17
N LEU A 210 -5.39 -9.05 6.13
CA LEU A 210 -5.83 -9.29 4.76
C LEU A 210 -5.92 -10.79 4.39
N PRO A 211 -5.04 -11.69 4.88
CA PRO A 211 -5.20 -13.12 4.66
C PRO A 211 -6.44 -13.70 5.36
N ASP A 212 -7.05 -14.72 4.77
CA ASP A 212 -8.23 -15.42 5.31
C ASP A 212 -7.85 -16.47 6.37
N VAL A 213 -6.83 -16.17 7.18
CA VAL A 213 -6.34 -17.03 8.26
C VAL A 213 -5.88 -16.18 9.44
N LYS A 214 -6.03 -16.72 10.65
CA LYS A 214 -5.57 -16.05 11.88
C LYS A 214 -4.06 -16.28 12.05
N ILE A 215 -3.26 -15.27 11.75
CA ILE A 215 -1.80 -15.29 11.91
C ILE A 215 -1.44 -14.66 13.26
N GLN A 216 -0.40 -15.11 13.96
CA GLN A 216 0.05 -14.45 15.20
C GLN A 216 0.88 -13.19 14.88
N TRP A 217 0.80 -12.16 15.72
CA TRP A 217 1.57 -10.92 15.49
C TRP A 217 3.08 -11.15 15.44
N ARG A 218 3.57 -12.11 16.21
CA ARG A 218 4.99 -12.44 16.30
C ARG A 218 5.57 -12.89 14.96
N ASP A 219 4.77 -13.59 14.15
CA ASP A 219 5.18 -14.09 12.84
C ASP A 219 5.12 -12.99 11.77
N VAL A 220 4.24 -12.00 11.97
CA VAL A 220 4.02 -10.89 11.04
C VAL A 220 5.14 -9.84 11.10
N TRP A 221 5.65 -9.52 12.29
CA TRP A 221 6.59 -8.40 12.47
C TRP A 221 7.88 -8.56 11.68
N ILE A 222 8.44 -9.77 11.62
CA ILE A 222 9.70 -10.02 10.91
C ILE A 222 9.50 -9.75 9.42
N GLY A 223 8.42 -10.28 8.83
CA GLY A 223 8.06 -10.01 7.44
C GLY A 223 7.81 -8.52 7.19
N ALA A 224 7.02 -7.86 8.03
CA ALA A 224 6.67 -6.46 7.87
C ALA A 224 7.89 -5.52 7.93
N VAL A 225 8.83 -5.77 8.86
CA VAL A 225 10.08 -5.00 8.97
C VAL A 225 10.96 -5.21 7.75
N MET A 226 11.16 -6.45 7.32
CA MET A 226 11.94 -6.77 6.12
C MET A 226 11.34 -6.12 4.86
N THR A 227 10.02 -6.22 4.68
CA THR A 227 9.33 -5.60 3.55
C THR A 227 9.42 -4.09 3.60
N ALA A 228 9.27 -3.46 4.77
CA ALA A 228 9.42 -2.01 4.92
C ALA A 228 10.83 -1.52 4.57
N ILE A 229 11.87 -2.27 4.96
CA ILE A 229 13.26 -1.95 4.59
C ILE A 229 13.46 -2.05 3.08
N PHE A 230 13.00 -3.13 2.44
CA PHE A 230 13.10 -3.26 0.98
C PHE A 230 12.29 -2.19 0.24
N PHE A 231 11.11 -1.83 0.77
CA PHE A 231 10.31 -0.73 0.24
C PHE A 231 11.05 0.62 0.35
N ALA A 232 11.67 0.90 1.50
CA ALA A 232 12.44 2.11 1.70
C ALA A 232 13.68 2.22 0.79
N ILE A 233 14.28 1.08 0.42
CA ILE A 233 15.40 1.03 -0.55
C ILE A 233 14.91 1.22 -1.99
N GLY A 234 13.70 0.75 -2.31
CA GLY A 234 13.13 0.82 -3.66
C GLY A 234 12.42 2.13 -3.99
N LYS A 235 12.09 2.94 -2.99
CA LYS A 235 11.56 4.32 -3.11
C LYS A 235 12.63 5.27 -3.63
#